data_AF-A0A7W6EZC1-F1
#
_entry.id   AF-A0A7W6EZC1-F1
#
_cell.length_a   1.000
_cell.length_b   1.000
_cell.length_c   1.000
_cell.angle_alpha   90.00
_cell.angle_beta   90.00
_cell.angle_gamma   90.00
#
_symmetry.space_group_name_H-M   'P 1'
#
loop_
_entity.id
_entity.type
_entity.pdbx_description
1 polymer ?
#
loop_
_entity_poly.entity_id
_entity_poly.type
_entity_poly.pdbx_seq_one_letter_code
_entity_poly.pdbx_strand_id
1 'polypeptide(L)'
;MADYLVTYDFKVGASSQYKEFVECAEAEGLLYVFHGTKQLHRLTNTTLWGVFTSTEEAKKAFDRAKAAAEGKVGRKIVLEKRAITLLSAWSILSDTKKSPETKWTKSTKFETCRAHQKNDPFFAY
;
A
#
# COMPACT_ATOMS: atom_id res chain seq x y z
N MET A 1 -11.90 -7.02 11.51
CA MET A 1 -10.68 -6.70 10.73
C MET A 1 -10.14 -5.37 11.23
N ALA A 2 -8.86 -5.10 11.06
CA ALA A 2 -8.20 -3.88 11.51
C ALA A 2 -7.21 -3.36 10.47
N ASP A 3 -6.88 -2.08 10.58
CA ASP A 3 -5.90 -1.40 9.75
C ASP A 3 -4.48 -1.83 10.11
N TYR A 4 -3.69 -2.24 9.12
CA TYR A 4 -2.27 -2.55 9.28
C TYR A 4 -1.43 -1.68 8.36
N LEU A 5 -0.30 -1.21 8.86
CA LEU A 5 0.76 -0.64 8.05
C LEU A 5 1.87 -1.66 7.83
N VAL A 6 2.34 -1.72 6.60
CA VAL A 6 3.53 -2.48 6.21
C VAL A 6 4.55 -1.51 5.65
N THR A 7 5.63 -1.28 6.39
CA THR A 7 6.77 -0.50 5.91
C THR A 7 7.90 -1.45 5.54
N TYR A 8 8.52 -1.23 4.40
CA TYR A 8 9.55 -2.11 3.84
C TYR A 8 10.63 -1.30 3.14
N ASP A 9 11.81 -1.89 3.00
CA ASP A 9 12.92 -1.28 2.28
C ASP A 9 13.53 -2.31 1.34
N PHE A 10 13.70 -1.94 0.07
CA PHE A 10 14.35 -2.81 -0.91
C PHE A 10 15.85 -2.55 -0.90
N LYS A 11 16.63 -3.62 -1.07
CA LYS A 11 18.08 -3.49 -1.22
C LYS A 11 18.44 -2.58 -2.41
N VAL A 12 19.39 -1.67 -2.20
CA VAL A 12 19.86 -0.69 -3.20
C VAL A 12 20.17 -1.37 -4.54
N GLY A 13 19.69 -0.80 -5.64
CA GLY A 13 19.75 -1.37 -7.00
C GLY A 13 18.43 -2.00 -7.50
N ALA A 14 17.38 -1.97 -6.68
CA ALA A 14 16.04 -2.45 -7.00
C ALA A 14 15.10 -1.38 -7.61
N SER A 15 15.60 -0.21 -8.01
CA SER A 15 14.81 0.99 -8.36
C SER A 15 13.83 0.85 -9.54
N SER A 16 13.80 -0.30 -10.22
CA SER A 16 12.83 -0.64 -11.27
C SER A 16 11.78 -1.69 -10.85
N GLN A 17 11.64 -2.01 -9.56
CA GLN A 17 10.69 -3.05 -9.07
C GLN A 17 9.48 -2.47 -8.33
N TYR A 18 9.49 -1.17 -8.02
CA TYR A 18 8.49 -0.57 -7.15
C TYR A 18 7.10 -0.60 -7.75
N LYS A 19 6.97 -0.28 -9.04
CA LYS A 19 5.68 -0.25 -9.72
C LYS A 19 5.07 -1.66 -9.80
N GLU A 20 5.87 -2.63 -10.25
CA GLU A 20 5.46 -4.02 -10.38
C GLU A 20 5.10 -4.63 -9.02
N PHE A 21 5.88 -4.30 -7.98
CA PHE A 21 5.57 -4.72 -6.62
C PHE A 21 4.26 -4.12 -6.12
N VAL A 22 4.06 -2.81 -6.29
CA VAL A 22 2.85 -2.12 -5.86
C VAL A 22 1.61 -2.66 -6.58
N GLU A 23 1.70 -2.96 -7.88
CA GLU A 23 0.61 -3.60 -8.63
C GLU A 23 0.26 -4.99 -8.06
N CYS A 24 1.27 -5.78 -7.68
CA CYS A 24 1.04 -7.08 -7.04
C CYS A 24 0.52 -6.94 -5.60
N ALA A 25 0.97 -5.92 -4.87
CA ALA A 25 0.51 -5.61 -3.53
C ALA A 25 -0.97 -5.20 -3.52
N GLU A 26 -1.42 -4.42 -4.52
CA GLU A 26 -2.83 -4.05 -4.66
C GLU A 26 -3.72 -5.29 -4.81
N ALA A 27 -3.27 -6.30 -5.58
CA ALA A 27 -4.02 -7.55 -5.73
C ALA A 27 -4.19 -8.31 -4.41
N GLU A 28 -3.25 -8.14 -3.48
CA GLU A 28 -3.25 -8.75 -2.14
C GLU A 28 -3.90 -7.86 -1.06
N GLY A 29 -4.51 -6.75 -1.46
CA GLY A 29 -5.23 -5.86 -0.55
C GLY A 29 -4.33 -4.86 0.20
N LEU A 30 -3.15 -4.57 -0.34
CA LEU A 30 -2.22 -3.56 0.17
C LEU A 30 -2.18 -2.34 -0.75
N LEU A 31 -2.44 -1.17 -0.20
CA LEU A 31 -2.57 0.10 -0.92
C LEU A 31 -1.57 1.12 -0.40
N TYR A 32 -1.10 2.03 -1.26
CA TYR A 32 -0.27 3.17 -0.85
C TYR A 32 -1.09 4.45 -0.66
N VAL A 33 -2.41 4.39 -0.86
CA VAL A 33 -3.34 5.48 -0.53
C VAL A 33 -4.08 5.13 0.75
N PHE A 34 -4.03 6.04 1.73
CA PHE A 34 -4.69 5.89 3.03
C PHE A 34 -5.71 6.99 3.28
N HIS A 35 -6.90 6.61 3.75
CA HIS A 35 -7.95 7.56 4.11
C HIS A 35 -7.88 7.86 5.61
N GLY A 36 -7.36 9.04 5.94
CA GLY A 36 -7.36 9.58 7.29
C GLY A 36 -8.76 10.00 7.76
N THR A 37 -8.88 11.19 8.35
CA THR A 37 -10.18 11.70 8.84
C THR A 37 -11.02 12.29 7.72
N LYS A 38 -10.45 13.21 6.94
CA LYS A 38 -11.14 13.93 5.85
C LYS A 38 -10.39 13.89 4.51
N GLN A 39 -9.16 13.39 4.53
CA GLN A 39 -8.25 13.43 3.39
C GLN A 39 -7.72 12.04 3.10
N LEU A 40 -7.49 11.81 1.82
CA LEU A 40 -6.67 10.74 1.30
C LEU A 40 -5.22 11.24 1.28
N HIS A 41 -4.31 10.37 1.69
CA HIS A 41 -2.88 10.61 1.75
C HIS A 41 -2.16 9.57 0.91
N ARG A 42 -1.23 10.00 0.06
CA ARG A 42 -0.21 9.09 -0.47
C ARG A 42 0.77 8.79 0.66
N LEU A 43 0.92 7.52 0.98
CA LEU A 43 1.92 7.03 1.94
C LEU A 43 3.32 7.16 1.35
N THR A 44 4.35 6.97 2.18
CA THR A 44 5.73 6.91 1.68
C THR A 44 5.85 5.77 0.67
N ASN A 45 6.78 5.91 -0.29
CA ASN A 45 7.04 4.91 -1.34
C ASN A 45 7.36 3.49 -0.80
N THR A 46 7.72 3.42 0.48
CA THR A 46 8.10 2.24 1.25
C THR A 46 7.03 1.78 2.22
N THR A 47 5.83 2.35 2.18
CA THR A 47 4.75 2.02 3.12
C THR A 47 3.46 1.71 2.39
N LEU A 48 2.85 0.60 2.78
CA LEU A 48 1.54 0.16 2.34
C LEU A 48 0.61 0.04 3.54
N TRP A 49 -0.68 0.10 3.26
CA TRP A 49 -1.77 -0.03 4.20
C TRP A 49 -2.76 -1.07 3.69
N GLY A 50 -3.33 -1.87 4.60
CA GLY A 50 -4.43 -2.76 4.25
C GLY A 50 -5.25 -3.13 5.48
N VAL A 51 -6.36 -3.82 5.25
CA VAL A 51 -7.32 -4.21 6.29
C VAL A 51 -7.29 -5.72 6.44
N PHE A 52 -6.82 -6.23 7.57
CA PHE A 52 -6.60 -7.66 7.81
C PHE A 52 -7.15 -8.12 9.16
N THR A 53 -7.29 -9.43 9.35
CA THR A 53 -7.74 -10.00 10.63
C THR A 53 -6.63 -10.10 11.67
N SER A 54 -5.37 -10.22 11.24
CA SER A 54 -4.20 -10.35 12.11
C SER A 54 -2.92 -9.87 11.42
N THR A 55 -1.87 -9.65 12.21
CA THR A 55 -0.51 -9.38 11.71
C THR A 55 -0.02 -10.49 10.77
N GLU A 56 -0.33 -11.75 11.06
CA GLU A 56 0.07 -12.88 10.20
C GLU A 56 -0.65 -12.87 8.85
N GLU A 57 -1.91 -12.45 8.78
CA GLU A 57 -2.60 -12.31 7.49
C GLU A 57 -2.04 -11.14 6.66
N ALA A 58 -1.72 -10.01 7.31
CA ALA A 58 -1.03 -8.91 6.65
C ALA A 58 0.36 -9.33 6.12
N LYS A 59 1.09 -10.14 6.90
CA LYS A 59 2.38 -10.71 6.50
C LYS A 59 2.25 -11.65 5.31
N LYS A 60 1.29 -12.58 5.33
CA LYS A 60 1.02 -13.48 4.21
C LYS A 60 0.65 -12.71 2.94
N ALA A 61 -0.18 -11.67 3.04
CA ALA A 61 -0.54 -10.82 1.93
C ALA A 61 0.71 -10.15 1.31
N PHE A 62 1.59 -9.59 2.16
CA PHE A 62 2.85 -9.03 1.69
C PHE A 62 3.76 -10.07 1.03
N ASP A 63 3.89 -11.26 1.63
CA ASP A 63 4.75 -12.33 1.11
C ASP A 63 4.24 -12.84 -0.25
N ARG A 64 2.92 -12.96 -0.43
CA ARG A 64 2.32 -13.29 -1.74
C ARG A 64 2.55 -12.20 -2.77
N ALA A 65 2.38 -10.93 -2.40
CA ALA A 65 2.66 -9.80 -3.27
C ALA A 65 4.11 -9.79 -3.76
N LYS A 66 5.06 -10.03 -2.83
CA LYS A 66 6.49 -10.16 -3.14
C LYS A 66 6.76 -11.32 -4.08
N ALA A 67 6.20 -12.50 -3.82
CA ALA A 67 6.39 -13.67 -4.66
C ALA A 67 5.84 -13.45 -6.08
N ALA A 68 4.66 -12.84 -6.21
CA ALA A 68 4.06 -12.50 -7.49
C ALA A 68 4.92 -11.47 -8.26
N ALA A 69 5.44 -10.45 -7.55
CA ALA A 69 6.33 -9.46 -8.15
C ALA A 69 7.66 -10.07 -8.60
N GLU A 70 8.27 -10.97 -7.82
CA GLU A 70 9.46 -11.73 -8.23
C GLU A 70 9.21 -12.52 -9.52
N GLY A 71 8.03 -13.14 -9.64
CA GLY A 71 7.61 -13.85 -10.84
C GLY A 71 7.51 -12.93 -12.06
N LYS A 72 6.95 -11.73 -11.89
CA LYS A 72 6.81 -10.74 -12.98
C LYS A 72 8.15 -10.14 -13.42
N VAL A 73 9.02 -9.80 -12.48
CA VAL A 73 10.32 -9.14 -12.79
C VAL A 73 11.38 -10.17 -13.21
N GLY A 74 11.17 -11.46 -12.96
CA GLY A 74 12.10 -12.53 -13.33
C GLY A 74 13.38 -12.57 -12.47
N ARG A 75 13.37 -11.92 -11.30
CA ARG A 75 14.48 -11.92 -10.34
C ARG A 75 13.97 -11.82 -8.90
N LYS A 76 14.83 -12.20 -7.95
CA LYS A 76 14.52 -12.07 -6.52
C LYS A 76 14.45 -10.62 -6.08
N ILE A 77 13.46 -10.31 -5.25
CA ILE A 77 13.32 -9.04 -4.55
C ILE A 77 13.91 -9.25 -3.16
N VAL A 78 14.98 -8.51 -2.86
CA VAL A 78 15.65 -8.58 -1.57
C VAL A 78 15.20 -7.40 -0.72
N LEU A 79 14.65 -7.70 0.45
CA LEU A 79 14.30 -6.70 1.46
C LEU A 79 15.51 -6.47 2.35
N GLU A 80 15.82 -5.21 2.65
CA GLU A 80 16.73 -4.90 3.76
C GLU A 80 15.97 -4.93 5.08
N LYS A 81 14.76 -4.39 5.09
CA LYS A 81 13.95 -4.21 6.31
C LYS A 81 12.48 -4.38 5.99
N ARG A 82 11.72 -4.86 6.97
CA ARG A 82 10.25 -4.85 6.96
C ARG A 82 9.70 -4.75 8.38
N ALA A 83 8.69 -3.91 8.57
CA ALA A 83 7.87 -3.81 9.78
C ALA A 83 6.39 -3.92 9.40
N ILE A 84 5.63 -4.68 10.18
CA ILE A 84 4.17 -4.81 10.03
C ILE A 84 3.56 -4.48 11.39
N THR A 85 2.68 -3.49 11.43
CA THR A 85 2.09 -3.01 12.67
C THR A 85 0.59 -2.82 12.53
N LEU A 86 -0.13 -3.11 13.61
CA LEU A 86 -1.50 -2.64 13.79
C LEU A 86 -1.48 -1.11 13.84
N LEU A 87 -2.37 -0.47 13.09
CA LEU A 87 -2.51 0.98 13.06
C LEU A 87 -3.61 1.42 14.03
N SER A 88 -3.24 1.64 15.30
CA SER A 88 -4.17 2.12 16.34
C SER A 88 -4.26 3.64 16.43
N ALA A 89 -3.19 4.35 16.06
CA ALA A 89 -3.11 5.80 15.98
C ALA A 89 -2.18 6.20 14.82
N TRP A 90 -2.38 7.38 14.24
CA TRP A 90 -1.63 7.80 13.06
C TRP A 90 -1.43 9.32 13.02
N SER A 91 -0.33 9.73 12.42
CA SER A 91 -0.05 11.09 11.98
C SER A 91 0.71 10.99 10.66
N ILE A 92 0.16 11.59 9.60
CA ILE A 92 0.71 11.49 8.25
C ILE A 92 0.89 12.89 7.70
N LEU A 93 2.14 13.21 7.35
CA LEU A 93 2.46 14.33 6.49
C LEU A 93 2.69 13.78 5.08
N SER A 94 1.93 14.31 4.12
CA SER A 94 2.04 13.97 2.71
C SER A 94 1.83 15.25 1.91
N ASP A 95 2.75 15.52 0.99
CA ASP A 95 2.63 16.57 -0.02
C ASP A 95 1.53 16.23 -1.04
N THR A 96 1.23 14.95 -1.19
CA THR A 96 0.20 14.39 -2.05
C THR A 96 -1.01 13.97 -1.20
N LYS A 97 -1.85 14.96 -0.86
CA LYS A 97 -3.10 14.73 -0.12
C LYS A 97 -4.24 15.59 -0.65
N LYS A 98 -5.45 15.04 -0.63
CA LYS A 98 -6.68 15.77 -0.97
C LYS A 98 -7.92 15.13 -0.36
N SER A 99 -9.04 15.84 -0.35
CA SER A 99 -10.33 15.24 -0.02
C SER A 99 -10.73 14.19 -1.07
N PRO A 100 -11.44 13.11 -0.69
CA PRO A 100 -11.92 12.14 -1.65
C PRO A 100 -12.89 12.77 -2.65
N GLU A 101 -12.85 12.32 -3.90
CA GLU A 101 -13.76 12.76 -4.95
C GLU A 101 -15.00 11.88 -4.95
N THR A 102 -16.19 12.47 -5.03
CA THR A 102 -17.47 11.75 -4.92
C THR A 102 -17.57 10.59 -5.92
N LYS A 103 -17.05 10.76 -7.15
CA LYS A 103 -17.09 9.72 -8.21
C LYS A 103 -16.31 8.45 -7.88
N TRP A 104 -15.31 8.52 -7.00
CA TRP A 104 -14.49 7.39 -6.56
C TRP A 104 -14.74 7.00 -5.11
N THR A 105 -15.64 7.69 -4.42
CA THR A 105 -16.07 7.33 -3.06
C THR A 105 -16.91 6.06 -3.10
N LYS A 106 -16.58 5.10 -2.24
CA LYS A 106 -17.22 3.78 -2.13
C LYS A 106 -17.76 3.55 -0.72
N SER A 107 -18.35 2.37 -0.50
CA SER A 107 -18.99 2.02 0.77
C SER A 107 -18.01 1.95 1.95
N THR A 108 -16.77 1.54 1.68
CA THR A 108 -15.71 1.45 2.68
C THR A 108 -14.55 2.41 2.39
N LYS A 109 -13.78 2.74 3.43
CA LYS A 109 -12.52 3.49 3.29
C LYS A 109 -11.55 2.76 2.36
N PHE A 110 -11.44 1.45 2.50
CA PHE A 110 -10.55 0.63 1.69
C PHE A 110 -10.91 0.68 0.21
N GLU A 111 -12.18 0.45 -0.13
CA GLU A 111 -12.63 0.53 -1.52
C GLU A 111 -12.48 1.94 -2.11
N THR A 112 -12.69 2.98 -1.29
CA THR A 112 -12.47 4.38 -1.69
C THR A 112 -11.00 4.62 -2.01
N CYS A 113 -10.09 4.24 -1.11
CA CYS A 113 -8.65 4.32 -1.34
C CYS A 113 -8.22 3.58 -2.60
N ARG A 114 -8.73 2.34 -2.79
CA ARG A 114 -8.41 1.53 -3.97
C ARG A 114 -8.89 2.20 -5.26
N ALA A 115 -10.11 2.74 -5.24
CA ALA A 115 -10.67 3.43 -6.40
C ALA A 115 -9.86 4.68 -6.75
N HIS A 116 -9.42 5.45 -5.75
CA HIS A 116 -8.51 6.59 -5.96
C HIS A 116 -7.15 6.13 -6.48
N GLN A 117 -6.48 5.19 -5.81
CA GLN A 117 -5.20 4.65 -6.25
C GLN A 117 -5.20 4.23 -7.72
N LYS A 118 -6.26 3.54 -8.16
CA LYS A 118 -6.37 2.99 -9.52
C LYS A 118 -6.73 4.02 -10.59
N ASN A 119 -7.57 5.01 -10.25
CA ASN A 119 -8.22 5.86 -11.26
C ASN A 119 -7.84 7.33 -11.16
N ASP A 120 -7.21 7.75 -10.06
CA ASP A 120 -6.90 9.15 -9.76
C ASP A 120 -5.45 9.48 -10.11
N PRO A 121 -5.19 10.24 -11.19
CA PRO A 121 -3.83 10.59 -11.58
C PRO A 121 -3.06 11.33 -10.48
N PHE A 122 -3.77 11.99 -9.56
CA PHE A 122 -3.15 12.67 -8.42
C PHE A 122 -2.40 11.70 -7.48
N PHE A 123 -2.80 10.43 -7.46
CA PHE A 123 -2.17 9.39 -6.67
C PHE A 123 -1.39 8.38 -7.53
N ALA A 124 -1.12 8.65 -8.81
CA ALA A 124 -0.37 7.71 -9.64
C ALA A 124 1.09 7.55 -9.16
N TYR A 125 1.65 6.36 -9.38
CA TYR A 125 3.04 6.02 -9.09
C TYR A 125 3.97 6.33 -10.26
#